data_AF-A0A944SB87-F1
#
_entry.id   AF-A0A944SB87-F1
#
_cell.length_a   1.000
_cell.length_b   1.000
_cell.length_c   1.000
_cell.angle_alpha   90.00
_cell.angle_beta   90.00
_cell.angle_gamma   90.00
#
_symmetry.space_group_name_H-M   'P 1'
#
loop_
_entity.id
_entity.type
_entity.pdbx_description
1 polymer ?
#
loop_
_entity_poly.entity_id
_entity_poly.type
_entity_poly.pdbx_seq_one_letter_code
_entity_poly.pdbx_strand_id
1 'polypeptide(L)'
;MSQRFSDGASKILGSWGYIFFQTVFVISWITLNIVGFFYQWDRYPFIFLNLALSVMAAYTAPVILMSQNREADRDRKRAIIDLATDRSSERKIKDVQQTLVRLERKMDQLIRVGKK
;
A
#
# COMPACT_ATOMS: atom_id res chain seq x y z
N MET A 1 13.73 -14.78 10.39
CA MET A 1 12.77 -14.49 11.48
C MET A 1 12.47 -12.98 11.62
N SER A 2 12.48 -12.21 10.52
CA SER A 2 12.54 -10.73 10.58
C SER A 2 11.39 -10.02 9.86
N GLN A 3 10.41 -10.76 9.33
CA GLN A 3 9.32 -10.15 8.54
C GLN A 3 8.14 -9.67 9.41
N ARG A 4 7.92 -10.24 10.60
CA ARG A 4 6.70 -9.96 11.40
C ARG A 4 6.70 -8.59 12.11
N PHE A 5 7.87 -8.04 12.42
CA PHE A 5 7.99 -6.72 13.06
C PHE A 5 7.96 -5.57 12.05
N SER A 6 8.36 -5.82 10.79
CA SER A 6 8.42 -4.79 9.75
C SER A 6 7.03 -4.40 9.22
N ASP A 7 6.07 -5.33 9.26
CA ASP A 7 4.68 -5.10 8.83
C ASP A 7 3.86 -4.30 9.85
N GLY A 8 4.35 -4.11 11.08
CA GLY A 8 3.67 -3.34 12.12
C GLY A 8 3.66 -1.83 11.83
N ALA A 9 4.79 -1.26 11.39
CA ALA A 9 4.95 0.18 11.23
C ALA A 9 4.02 0.79 10.17
N SER A 10 3.77 0.10 9.05
CA SER A 10 2.83 0.59 8.01
C SER A 10 1.37 0.51 8.49
N LYS A 11 1.02 -0.46 9.34
CA LYS A 11 -0.34 -0.59 9.88
C LYS A 11 -0.65 0.45 10.96
N ILE A 12 0.37 0.95 11.66
CA ILE A 12 0.18 1.90 12.77
C ILE A 12 -0.32 3.25 12.25
N LEU A 13 0.19 3.76 11.12
CA LEU A 13 -0.19 5.08 10.59
C LEU A 13 -1.47 5.08 9.75
N GLY A 14 -1.88 3.92 9.23
CA GLY A 14 -3.12 3.74 8.47
C GLY A 14 -4.30 3.16 9.27
N SER A 15 -4.10 2.85 10.56
CA SER A 15 -5.14 2.27 11.41
C SER A 15 -6.00 3.35 12.07
N TRP A 16 -7.31 3.14 12.08
CA TRP A 16 -8.28 3.93 12.86
C TRP A 16 -7.88 4.11 14.34
N GLY A 17 -7.05 3.21 14.89
CA GLY A 17 -6.53 3.31 16.25
C GLY A 17 -5.56 4.48 16.49
N TYR A 18 -4.77 4.88 15.49
CA TYR A 18 -3.83 6.01 15.63
C TYR A 18 -4.58 7.34 15.74
N ILE A 19 -5.60 7.53 14.89
CA ILE A 19 -6.46 8.71 14.93
C ILE A 19 -7.15 8.80 16.29
N PHE A 20 -7.69 7.69 16.79
CA PHE A 20 -8.34 7.66 18.11
C PHE A 20 -7.35 8.01 19.24
N PHE A 21 -6.15 7.43 19.25
CA PHE A 21 -5.12 7.75 20.24
C PHE A 21 -4.71 9.23 20.19
N GLN A 22 -4.52 9.78 18.98
CA GLN A 22 -4.18 11.18 18.77
C GLN A 22 -5.29 12.11 19.27
N THR A 23 -6.55 11.80 18.98
CA THR A 23 -7.71 12.57 19.46
C THR A 23 -7.80 12.54 20.98
N VAL A 24 -7.66 11.38 21.61
CA VAL A 24 -7.69 11.23 23.08
C VAL A 24 -6.50 11.97 23.72
N PHE A 25 -5.31 11.90 23.13
CA PHE A 25 -4.14 12.62 23.62
C PHE A 25 -4.36 14.14 23.60
N VAL A 26 -4.88 14.68 22.49
CA VAL A 26 -5.16 16.12 22.37
C VAL A 26 -6.24 16.55 23.37
N ILE A 27 -7.33 15.78 23.50
CA ILE A 27 -8.40 16.08 24.47
C ILE A 27 -7.85 16.03 25.90
N SER A 28 -7.09 14.98 26.24
CA SER A 28 -6.47 14.84 27.57
C SER A 28 -5.51 15.99 27.87
N TRP A 29 -4.75 16.46 26.88
CA TRP A 29 -3.83 17.59 27.04
C TRP A 29 -4.58 18.90 27.27
N ILE A 30 -5.66 19.13 26.52
CA ILE A 30 -6.56 20.28 26.71
C ILE A 30 -7.19 20.23 28.12
N THR A 31 -7.68 19.07 28.55
CA THR A 31 -8.25 18.89 29.89
C THR A 31 -7.23 19.12 31.00
N LEU A 32 -5.99 18.61 30.87
CA LEU A 32 -4.90 18.87 31.80
C LEU A 32 -4.53 20.36 31.87
N ASN A 33 -4.55 21.05 30.73
CA ASN A 33 -4.25 22.49 30.67
C ASN A 33 -5.36 23.32 31.33
N ILE A 34 -6.64 22.92 31.18
CA ILE A 34 -7.80 23.56 31.83
C ILE A 34 -7.81 23.30 33.35
N VAL A 35 -7.48 22.08 33.79
CA VAL A 35 -7.44 21.71 35.22
C VAL A 35 -6.19 22.28 35.92
N GLY A 36 -5.09 22.45 35.18
CA GLY A 36 -3.83 23.07 35.63
C GLY A 36 -3.87 24.60 35.80
N PHE A 37 -5.07 25.19 35.92
CA PHE A 37 -5.29 26.64 36.03
C PHE A 37 -4.62 27.31 37.25
N PHE A 38 -4.13 26.53 38.20
CA PHE A 38 -3.47 27.05 39.41
C PHE A 38 -2.03 27.56 39.19
N TYR A 39 -1.36 27.20 38.09
CA TYR A 39 0.07 27.54 37.90
C TYR A 39 0.38 28.47 36.71
N GLN A 40 -0.65 28.97 36.00
CA GLN A 40 -0.49 29.83 34.80
C GLN A 40 0.48 29.25 33.74
N TRP A 41 0.59 27.92 33.65
CA TRP A 41 1.67 27.26 32.92
C TRP A 41 1.56 27.41 31.39
N ASP A 42 0.36 27.72 30.87
CA ASP A 42 0.11 28.01 29.46
C ASP A 42 -1.03 29.03 29.30
N ARG A 43 -0.70 30.29 29.03
CA ARG A 43 -1.69 31.36 28.75
C ARG A 43 -2.07 31.33 27.27
N TYR A 44 -3.31 31.66 26.95
CA TYR A 44 -3.79 31.78 25.57
C TYR A 44 -2.80 32.60 24.72
N PRO A 45 -2.23 32.07 23.62
CA PRO A 45 -2.70 30.98 22.78
C PRO A 45 -1.79 29.73 22.86
N PHE A 46 -1.93 28.89 23.90
CA PHE A 46 -1.35 27.54 24.06
C PHE A 46 -0.06 27.27 23.24
N ILE A 47 1.03 27.98 23.55
CA ILE A 47 2.24 27.99 22.73
C ILE A 47 2.90 26.60 22.67
N PHE A 48 2.86 25.86 23.77
CA PHE A 48 3.44 24.52 23.85
C PHE A 48 2.63 23.48 23.09
N LEU A 49 1.29 23.57 23.11
CA LEU A 49 0.43 22.68 22.31
C LEU A 49 0.67 22.90 20.83
N ASN A 50 0.77 24.16 20.39
CA ASN A 50 1.05 24.50 19.01
C ASN A 50 2.41 23.96 18.56
N LEU A 51 3.44 24.11 19.40
CA LEU A 51 4.78 23.57 19.15
C LEU A 51 4.75 22.03 19.04
N ALA A 52 4.09 21.35 19.99
CA ALA A 52 4.00 19.90 20.01
C ALA A 52 3.28 19.35 18.76
N LEU A 53 2.15 19.97 18.37
CA LEU A 53 1.43 19.59 17.16
C LEU A 53 2.25 19.83 15.90
N SER A 54 3.00 20.94 15.83
CA SER A 54 3.88 21.26 14.70
C SER A 54 5.00 20.23 14.56
N VAL A 55 5.64 19.84 15.66
CA VAL A 55 6.69 18.80 15.66
C VAL A 55 6.10 17.43 15.30
N MET A 56 4.92 17.08 15.81
CA MET A 56 4.24 15.84 15.42
C MET A 56 3.96 15.80 13.92
N ALA A 57 3.44 16.89 13.34
CA ALA A 57 3.20 16.98 11.91
C ALA A 57 4.51 16.85 11.10
N ALA A 58 5.57 17.55 11.54
CA ALA A 58 6.89 17.49 10.91
C ALA A 58 7.50 16.08 10.94
N TYR A 59 7.31 15.32 12.01
CA TYR A 59 7.79 13.93 12.11
C TYR A 59 6.88 12.93 11.36
N THR A 60 5.59 13.22 11.25
CA THR A 60 4.64 12.35 10.57
C THR A 60 4.92 12.26 9.07
N ALA A 61 5.27 13.38 8.42
CA ALA A 61 5.59 13.44 6.99
C ALA A 61 6.69 12.46 6.53
N PRO A 62 7.90 12.41 7.15
CA PRO A 62 8.95 11.48 6.74
C PRO A 62 8.61 10.03 7.05
N VAL A 63 7.93 9.74 8.15
CA VAL A 63 7.54 8.35 8.46
C VAL A 63 6.49 7.85 7.46
N ILE A 64 5.52 8.70 7.09
CA ILE A 64 4.59 8.40 5.99
C ILE A 64 5.37 8.18 4.70
N LEU A 65 6.30 9.06 4.34
CA LEU A 65 7.09 8.93 3.11
C LEU A 65 7.92 7.64 3.08
N MET A 66 8.53 7.25 4.20
CA MET A 66 9.25 5.98 4.33
C MET A 66 8.33 4.77 4.16
N SER A 67 7.11 4.84 4.73
CA SER A 67 6.12 3.78 4.58
C SER A 67 5.62 3.66 3.14
N GLN A 68 5.40 4.79 2.46
CA GLN A 68 5.01 4.86 1.06
C GLN A 68 6.12 4.36 0.14
N ASN A 69 7.37 4.76 0.36
CA ASN A 69 8.51 4.31 -0.44
C ASN A 69 8.66 2.78 -0.40
N ARG A 70 8.45 2.19 0.80
CA ARG A 70 8.49 0.74 0.98
C ARG A 70 7.31 0.02 0.32
N GLU A 71 6.13 0.62 0.27
CA GLU A 71 4.98 0.10 -0.48
C GLU A 71 5.21 0.19 -1.98
N ALA A 72 5.68 1.33 -2.48
CA ALA A 72 6.01 1.54 -3.88
C ALA A 72 7.05 0.53 -4.40
N ASP A 73 8.09 0.21 -3.61
CA ASP A 73 9.07 -0.81 -3.97
C ASP A 73 8.46 -2.22 -4.09
N ARG A 74 7.50 -2.56 -3.21
CA ARG A 74 6.78 -3.84 -3.29
C ARG A 74 5.86 -3.88 -4.50
N ASP A 75 5.13 -2.81 -4.75
CA ASP A 75 4.22 -2.70 -5.88
C ASP A 75 4.97 -2.73 -7.21
N ARG A 76 6.14 -2.09 -7.29
CA ARG A 76 7.01 -2.17 -8.46
C ARG A 76 7.46 -3.61 -8.74
N LYS A 77 7.87 -4.36 -7.71
CA LYS A 77 8.25 -5.78 -7.88
C LYS A 77 7.07 -6.63 -8.33
N ARG A 78 5.89 -6.42 -7.75
CA ARG A 78 4.65 -7.11 -8.15
C ARG A 78 4.33 -6.82 -9.61
N ALA A 79 4.36 -5.56 -10.02
CA ALA A 79 4.12 -5.15 -11.41
C ALA A 79 5.08 -5.82 -12.40
N ILE A 80 6.37 -5.97 -12.07
CA ILE A 80 7.34 -6.67 -12.93
C ILE A 80 6.98 -8.16 -13.09
N ILE A 81 6.58 -8.82 -12.00
CA ILE A 81 6.18 -10.24 -12.01
C ILE A 81 4.88 -10.42 -12.81
N ASP A 82 3.92 -9.53 -12.62
CA ASP A 82 2.64 -9.56 -13.35
C ASP A 82 2.89 -9.37 -14.85
N LEU A 83 3.72 -8.40 -15.24
CA LEU A 83 4.11 -8.19 -16.64
C LEU A 83 4.82 -9.41 -17.25
N ALA A 84 5.67 -10.09 -16.50
CA ALA A 84 6.33 -11.31 -16.98
C ALA A 84 5.32 -12.47 -17.16
N THR A 85 4.37 -12.58 -16.24
CA THR A 85 3.29 -13.57 -16.28
C THR A 85 2.36 -13.32 -17.46
N ASP A 86 1.96 -12.07 -17.68
CA ASP A 86 1.10 -11.67 -18.80
C ASP A 86 1.75 -12.01 -20.14
N ARG A 87 3.03 -11.69 -20.33
CA ARG A 87 3.77 -12.07 -21.55
C ARG A 87 3.84 -13.57 -21.76
N SER A 88 3.95 -14.35 -20.68
CA SER A 88 3.93 -15.82 -20.76
C SER A 88 2.54 -16.31 -21.18
N SER A 89 1.48 -15.74 -20.60
CA SER A 89 0.09 -16.04 -20.96
C SER A 89 -0.21 -15.70 -22.42
N GLU A 90 0.24 -14.55 -22.92
CA GLU A 90 0.12 -14.19 -24.33
C GLU A 90 0.80 -15.19 -25.27
N ARG A 91 2.00 -15.66 -24.92
CA ARG A 91 2.70 -16.70 -25.70
C ARG A 91 1.93 -18.01 -25.72
N LYS A 92 1.45 -18.46 -24.55
CA LYS A 92 0.63 -19.67 -24.44
C LYS A 92 -0.64 -19.57 -25.29
N ILE A 93 -1.30 -18.41 -25.29
CA ILE A 93 -2.49 -18.17 -26.12
C ILE A 93 -2.14 -18.27 -27.62
N LYS A 94 -1.03 -17.65 -28.05
CA LYS A 94 -0.56 -17.74 -29.44
C LYS A 94 -0.24 -19.18 -29.85
N ASP A 95 0.42 -19.96 -28.98
CA ASP A 95 0.76 -21.36 -29.25
C ASP A 95 -0.50 -22.23 -29.38
N VAL A 96 -1.51 -22.00 -28.52
CA VAL A 96 -2.82 -22.66 -28.62
C VAL A 96 -3.50 -22.30 -29.95
N GLN A 97 -3.51 -21.02 -30.35
CA GLN A 97 -4.09 -20.60 -31.64
C GLN A 97 -3.39 -21.26 -32.83
N GLN A 98 -2.05 -21.33 -32.84
CA GLN A 98 -1.31 -22.00 -33.90
C GLN A 98 -1.61 -23.50 -33.96
N THR A 99 -1.80 -24.12 -32.81
CA THR A 99 -2.16 -25.55 -32.72
C THR A 99 -3.55 -25.80 -33.31
N LEU A 100 -4.53 -24.94 -33.02
CA LEU A 100 -5.87 -25.02 -33.61
C LEU A 100 -5.83 -24.87 -35.13
N VAL A 101 -5.12 -23.87 -35.65
CA VAL A 101 -4.95 -23.67 -37.11
C VAL A 101 -4.24 -24.85 -37.77
N ARG A 102 -3.29 -25.48 -37.07
CA ARG A 102 -2.62 -26.68 -37.59
C ARG A 102 -3.56 -27.89 -37.65
N LEU A 103 -4.43 -28.05 -36.65
CA LEU A 103 -5.44 -29.12 -36.62
C LEU A 103 -6.47 -28.94 -37.73
N GLU A 104 -6.96 -27.72 -37.94
CA GLU A 104 -7.87 -27.36 -39.04
C GLU A 104 -7.28 -27.75 -40.39
N ARG A 105 -6.03 -27.36 -40.66
CA ARG A 105 -5.33 -27.74 -41.90
C ARG A 105 -5.18 -29.25 -42.08
N LYS A 106 -4.94 -30.01 -41.01
CA LYS A 106 -4.86 -31.48 -41.09
C LYS A 106 -6.22 -32.10 -41.42
N MET A 107 -7.30 -31.59 -40.84
CA MET A 107 -8.66 -32.06 -41.14
C MET A 107 -9.01 -31.82 -42.62
N ASP A 108 -8.72 -30.64 -43.16
CA ASP A 108 -8.95 -30.33 -44.58
C ASP A 108 -8.18 -31.24 -45.53
N GLN A 109 -6.93 -31.57 -45.17
CA GLN A 109 -6.11 -32.51 -45.95
C GLN A 109 -6.71 -33.91 -45.95
N LEU A 110 -7.16 -34.42 -44.81
CA LEU A 110 -7.78 -35.75 -44.71
C LEU A 110 -9.08 -35.81 -45.53
N ILE A 111 -9.91 -34.76 -45.47
CA ILE A 111 -11.15 -34.67 -46.26
C ILE A 111 -10.82 -34.70 -47.76
N ARG A 112 -9.78 -33.99 -48.21
CA ARG A 112 -9.37 -34.01 -49.63
C ARG A 112 -8.82 -35.37 -50.08
N VAL A 113 -8.05 -36.05 -49.24
CA VAL A 113 -7.49 -37.38 -49.55
C VAL A 113 -8.59 -38.44 -49.60
N GLY A 114 -9.56 -38.40 -48.68
CA GLY A 114 -10.70 -39.34 -48.67
C GLY A 114 -11.72 -39.12 -49.80
N LYS A 115 -11.59 -38.05 -50.60
CA LYS A 115 -12.46 -37.74 -51.75
C LYS A 115 -11.86 -38.20 -53.10
N LYS A 116 -10.66 -38.78 -53.10
CA LYS A 116 -10.04 -39.51 -54.23
C LYS A 116 -10.31 -40.99 -54.10
#